data_AF-A0A8J2FB60-F1
#
_entry.id   AF-A0A8J2FB60-F1
#
_cell.length_a   1.000
_cell.length_b   1.000
_cell.length_c   1.000
_cell.angle_alpha   90.00
_cell.angle_beta   90.00
_cell.angle_gamma   90.00
#
_symmetry.space_group_name_H-M   'P 1'
#
loop_
_entity.id
_entity.type
_entity.pdbx_description
1 polymer ?
#
loop_
_entity_poly.entity_id
_entity_poly.type
_entity_poly.pdbx_seq_one_letter_code
_entity_poly.pdbx_strand_id
1 'polypeptide(L)'
;MALQKRVIQYKHSTQKAGQSQPDLEGQQRITEHKYLNVLSHVNQIRVKLRTQQVRGARIGEELRAQLEDKRAKGIECRDSFRDFKRQVAKNAEYSRTGKGIPGRIITEIEKFEGEKEAEVEEVRGSNISLKNRLAKLELMLRKKDELAENLHVIDFEQLKIENQTLNEKIEVLLEIRV
;
A
#
# COMPACT_ATOMS: atom_id res chain seq x y z
N MET A 1 -13.40 -33.38 2.88
CA MET A 1 -13.85 -34.78 2.78
C MET A 1 -15.15 -34.96 1.99
N ALA A 2 -16.26 -34.26 2.29
CA ALA A 2 -17.54 -34.47 1.60
C ALA A 2 -17.54 -34.11 0.10
N LEU A 3 -16.87 -33.01 -0.28
CA LEU A 3 -16.73 -32.58 -1.67
C LEU A 3 -15.87 -33.55 -2.52
N GLN A 4 -14.80 -34.11 -1.95
CA GLN A 4 -13.96 -35.10 -2.64
C GLN A 4 -14.74 -36.39 -2.97
N LYS A 5 -15.58 -36.87 -2.05
CA LYS A 5 -16.42 -38.06 -2.28
C LYS A 5 -17.43 -37.83 -3.41
N ARG A 6 -17.98 -36.61 -3.51
CA ARG A 6 -18.97 -36.23 -4.53
C ARG A 6 -18.36 -36.14 -5.94
N VAL A 7 -17.11 -35.66 -6.04
CA VAL A 7 -16.37 -35.60 -7.32
C VAL A 7 -16.00 -37.01 -7.83
N ILE A 8 -15.64 -37.92 -6.93
CA ILE A 8 -15.33 -39.32 -7.28
C ILE A 8 -16.59 -40.06 -7.77
N GLN A 9 -17.73 -39.86 -7.11
CA GLN A 9 -19.01 -40.42 -7.55
C GLN A 9 -19.43 -39.92 -8.94
N TYR A 10 -19.20 -38.64 -9.25
CA TYR A 10 -19.51 -38.06 -10.56
C TYR A 10 -18.65 -38.63 -11.70
N LYS A 11 -17.40 -39.02 -11.42
CA LYS A 11 -16.53 -39.69 -12.40
C LYS A 11 -16.96 -41.14 -12.68
N HIS A 12 -17.44 -41.87 -11.66
CA HIS A 12 -17.93 -43.24 -11.86
C HIS A 12 -19.28 -43.27 -12.59
N SER A 13 -20.15 -42.27 -12.41
CA SER A 13 -21.42 -42.18 -13.15
C SER A 13 -21.23 -41.79 -14.61
N THR A 14 -20.20 -41.00 -14.93
CA THR A 14 -19.89 -40.57 -16.31
C THR A 14 -19.10 -41.61 -17.11
N GLN A 15 -18.36 -42.53 -16.47
CA GLN A 15 -17.66 -43.62 -17.15
C GLN A 15 -18.57 -44.77 -17.64
N LYS A 16 -19.80 -44.90 -17.12
CA LYS A 16 -20.75 -45.95 -17.55
C LYS A 16 -21.63 -45.53 -18.74
N ALA A 17 -21.61 -44.27 -19.16
CA ALA A 17 -22.42 -43.75 -20.26
C ALA A 17 -21.51 -43.08 -21.30
N GLY A 18 -21.20 -43.77 -22.40
CA GLY A 18 -20.62 -43.14 -23.60
C GLY A 18 -19.32 -43.76 -24.11
N GLN A 19 -19.43 -44.88 -24.81
CA GLN A 19 -18.53 -45.17 -25.93
C GLN A 19 -19.09 -44.45 -27.16
N SER A 20 -18.33 -43.51 -27.74
CA SER A 20 -18.28 -43.08 -29.17
C SER A 20 -17.56 -41.72 -29.30
N GLN A 21 -16.52 -41.70 -30.16
CA GLN A 21 -15.56 -40.67 -30.63
C GLN A 21 -16.08 -39.25 -30.98
N PRO A 22 -15.23 -38.29 -31.46
CA PRO A 22 -13.87 -37.87 -31.08
C PRO A 22 -13.78 -36.31 -30.94
N ASP A 23 -12.57 -35.73 -30.92
CA ASP A 23 -12.23 -34.29 -31.02
C ASP A 23 -12.49 -33.36 -29.83
N LEU A 24 -11.40 -33.07 -29.12
CA LEU A 24 -11.05 -31.78 -28.48
C LEU A 24 -9.60 -31.92 -27.95
N GLU A 25 -8.64 -32.10 -28.88
CA GLU A 25 -7.21 -32.04 -28.57
C GLU A 25 -6.82 -30.59 -28.24
N GLY A 26 -6.89 -30.25 -26.94
CA GLY A 26 -6.45 -28.96 -26.43
C GLY A 26 -6.63 -28.79 -24.92
N GLN A 27 -7.59 -29.48 -24.31
CA GLN A 27 -7.69 -29.52 -22.86
C GLN A 27 -6.74 -30.59 -22.31
N GLN A 28 -5.52 -30.19 -21.97
CA GLN A 28 -4.62 -31.00 -21.14
C GLN A 28 -5.42 -31.58 -19.96
N ARG A 29 -5.68 -32.89 -19.97
CA ARG A 29 -6.27 -33.59 -18.83
C ARG A 29 -5.33 -33.33 -17.65
N ILE A 30 -5.76 -32.51 -16.70
CA ILE A 30 -5.00 -32.25 -15.48
C ILE A 30 -4.82 -33.61 -14.81
N THR A 31 -3.59 -34.13 -14.85
CA THR A 31 -3.26 -35.36 -14.15
C THR A 31 -3.43 -35.12 -12.66
N GLU A 32 -3.86 -36.14 -11.92
CA GLU A 32 -4.05 -36.06 -10.46
C GLU A 32 -2.79 -35.48 -9.78
N HIS A 33 -1.61 -35.85 -10.28
CA HIS A 33 -0.33 -35.30 -9.84
C HIS A 33 -0.21 -33.78 -10.04
N LYS A 34 -0.57 -33.24 -11.21
CA LYS A 34 -0.58 -31.78 -11.45
C LYS A 34 -1.54 -31.06 -10.51
N TYR A 35 -2.73 -31.62 -10.28
CA TYR A 35 -3.72 -31.05 -9.35
C TYR A 35 -3.21 -31.02 -7.91
N LEU A 36 -2.62 -32.13 -7.42
CA LEU A 36 -2.03 -32.21 -6.09
C LEU A 36 -0.85 -31.24 -5.91
N ASN A 37 -0.02 -31.07 -6.94
CA ASN A 37 1.08 -30.10 -6.93
C ASN A 37 0.57 -28.65 -6.83
N VAL A 38 -0.48 -28.30 -7.60
CA VAL A 38 -1.11 -26.98 -7.52
C VAL A 38 -1.73 -26.74 -6.14
N LEU A 39 -2.45 -27.72 -5.59
CA LEU A 39 -3.00 -27.62 -4.23
C LEU A 39 -1.91 -27.45 -3.16
N SER A 40 -0.82 -28.21 -3.26
CA SER A 40 0.34 -28.08 -2.38
C SER A 40 0.96 -26.68 -2.48
N HIS A 41 1.13 -26.16 -3.69
CA HIS A 41 1.68 -24.83 -3.93
C HIS A 41 0.77 -23.72 -3.37
N VAL A 42 -0.55 -23.81 -3.60
CA VAL A 42 -1.52 -22.88 -3.01
C VAL A 42 -1.45 -22.91 -1.48
N ASN A 43 -1.36 -24.10 -0.88
CA ASN A 43 -1.21 -24.24 0.56
C ASN A 43 0.09 -23.59 1.06
N GLN A 44 1.22 -23.82 0.38
CA GLN A 44 2.49 -23.18 0.70
C GLN A 44 2.42 -21.65 0.64
N ILE A 45 1.81 -21.09 -0.41
CA ILE A 45 1.62 -19.64 -0.55
C ILE A 45 0.75 -19.11 0.58
N ARG A 46 -0.35 -19.80 0.93
CA ARG A 46 -1.23 -19.39 2.04
C ARG A 46 -0.50 -19.38 3.39
N VAL A 47 0.32 -20.39 3.65
CA VAL A 47 1.14 -20.45 4.86
C VAL A 47 2.16 -19.31 4.87
N LYS A 48 2.87 -19.08 3.76
CA LYS A 48 3.82 -17.96 3.63
C LYS A 48 3.14 -16.61 3.87
N LEU A 49 1.96 -16.38 3.29
CA LEU A 49 1.17 -15.17 3.47
C LEU A 49 0.81 -14.97 4.94
N ARG A 50 0.28 -16.01 5.61
CA ARG A 50 -0.06 -15.95 7.03
C ARG A 50 1.17 -15.63 7.89
N THR A 51 2.31 -16.27 7.63
CA THR A 51 3.55 -15.99 8.36
C THR A 51 4.03 -14.57 8.15
N GLN A 52 3.94 -14.04 6.92
CA GLN A 52 4.29 -12.65 6.64
C GLN A 52 3.34 -11.66 7.33
N GLN A 53 2.04 -11.95 7.35
CA GLN A 53 1.04 -11.13 8.07
C GLN A 53 1.32 -11.08 9.57
N VAL A 54 1.59 -12.23 10.20
CA VAL A 54 1.93 -12.30 11.63
C VAL A 54 3.22 -11.56 11.91
N ARG A 55 4.26 -11.73 11.08
CA ARG A 55 5.51 -10.99 11.21
C ARG A 55 5.31 -9.49 11.06
N GLY A 56 4.52 -9.06 10.08
CA GLY A 56 4.20 -7.65 9.85
C GLY A 56 3.42 -7.03 11.01
N ALA A 57 2.43 -7.76 11.55
CA ALA A 57 1.67 -7.34 12.72
C ALA A 57 2.58 -7.15 13.94
N ARG A 58 3.46 -8.13 14.21
CA ARG A 58 4.43 -8.07 15.30
C ARG A 58 5.38 -6.88 15.19
N ILE A 59 6.00 -6.69 14.02
CA ILE A 59 6.88 -5.53 13.79
C ILE A 59 6.09 -4.23 13.94
N GLY A 60 4.85 -4.19 13.45
CA GLY A 60 3.97 -3.03 13.62
C GLY A 60 3.69 -2.69 15.08
N GLU A 61 3.44 -3.69 15.92
CA GLU A 61 3.26 -3.52 17.37
C GLU A 61 4.55 -3.05 18.05
N GLU A 62 5.69 -3.66 17.73
CA GLU A 62 7.00 -3.27 18.27
C GLU A 62 7.34 -1.81 17.92
N LEU A 63 7.11 -1.40 16.67
CA LEU A 63 7.33 -0.02 16.24
C LEU A 63 6.36 0.97 16.92
N ARG A 64 5.10 0.60 17.14
CA ARG A 64 4.15 1.43 17.89
C ARG A 64 4.60 1.61 19.34
N ALA A 65 5.03 0.54 20.00
CA ALA A 65 5.53 0.60 21.37
C ALA A 65 6.76 1.52 21.47
N GLN A 66 7.72 1.37 20.56
CA GLN A 66 8.89 2.27 20.51
C GLN A 66 8.50 3.73 20.28
N LEU A 67 7.50 3.97 19.42
CA LEU A 67 7.02 5.31 19.13
C LEU A 67 6.38 5.95 20.37
N GLU A 68 5.54 5.21 21.10
CA GLU A 68 4.95 5.67 22.36
C GLU A 68 6.01 5.94 23.45
N ASP A 69 7.00 5.07 23.60
CA ASP A 69 8.12 5.29 24.52
C ASP A 69 8.90 6.58 24.19
N LYS A 70 9.15 6.83 22.90
CA LYS A 70 9.84 8.04 22.45
C LYS A 70 8.97 9.29 22.66
N ARG A 71 7.65 9.19 22.45
CA ARG A 71 6.70 10.27 22.76
C ARG A 71 6.69 10.59 24.24
N ALA A 72 6.60 9.58 25.11
CA ALA A 72 6.61 9.75 26.56
C ALA A 72 7.88 10.45 27.04
N LYS A 73 9.06 10.00 26.56
CA LYS A 73 10.35 10.65 26.85
C LYS A 73 10.41 12.09 26.33
N GLY A 74 9.83 12.36 25.17
CA GLY A 74 9.74 13.71 24.62
C GLY A 74 8.91 14.64 25.49
N ILE A 75 7.75 14.16 25.98
CA ILE A 75 6.88 14.89 26.90
C ILE A 75 7.61 15.17 28.21
N GLU A 76 8.23 14.15 28.80
CA GLU A 76 9.01 14.28 30.05
C GLU A 76 10.14 15.31 29.91
N CYS A 77 10.89 15.27 28.80
CA CYS A 77 11.98 16.22 28.55
C CYS A 77 11.45 17.65 28.38
N ARG A 78 10.36 17.82 27.64
CA ARG A 78 9.72 19.12 27.45
C ARG A 78 9.23 19.70 28.78
N ASP A 79 8.54 18.89 29.57
CA ASP A 79 7.99 19.33 30.86
C ASP A 79 9.11 19.66 31.86
N SER A 80 10.16 18.82 31.92
CA SER A 80 11.36 19.10 32.72
C SER A 80 12.05 20.40 32.27
N PHE A 81 12.16 20.64 30.97
CA PHE A 81 12.76 21.86 30.44
C PHE A 81 11.91 23.10 30.75
N ARG A 82 10.58 22.99 30.70
CA ARG A 82 9.67 24.06 31.11
C ARG A 82 9.85 24.42 32.58
N ASP A 83 9.93 23.41 33.45
CA ASP A 83 10.16 23.62 34.88
C ASP A 83 11.53 24.24 35.15
N PHE A 84 12.56 23.81 34.41
CA PHE A 84 13.89 24.43 34.46
C PHE A 84 13.85 25.91 34.04
N LYS A 85 13.20 26.25 32.91
CA LYS A 85 13.02 27.65 32.47
C LYS A 85 12.32 28.48 33.54
N ARG A 86 11.26 27.93 34.16
CA ARG A 86 10.54 28.59 35.25
C ARG A 86 11.44 28.87 36.46
N GLN A 87 12.26 27.90 36.87
CA GLN A 87 13.20 28.07 37.98
C GLN A 87 14.25 29.15 37.67
N VAL A 88 14.82 29.13 36.47
CA VAL A 88 15.78 30.15 36.02
C VAL A 88 15.14 31.53 35.99
N ALA A 89 13.91 31.65 35.46
CA ALA A 89 13.19 32.91 35.38
C ALA A 89 12.86 33.51 36.76
N LYS A 90 12.54 32.66 37.75
CA LYS A 90 12.29 33.12 39.14
C LYS A 90 13.53 33.71 39.80
N ASN A 91 14.71 33.18 39.47
CA ASN A 91 15.99 33.64 40.01
C ASN A 91 16.62 34.77 39.16
N ALA A 92 16.00 35.12 38.03
CA ALA A 92 16.49 36.15 37.15
C ALA A 92 16.10 37.56 37.63
N GLU A 93 16.94 38.53 37.24
CA GLU A 93 16.77 39.94 37.58
C GLU A 93 16.84 40.83 36.34
N TYR A 94 16.22 42.01 36.41
CA TYR A 94 16.28 43.01 35.37
C TYR A 94 17.67 43.63 35.31
N SER A 95 18.33 43.53 34.14
CA SER A 95 19.71 44.00 33.94
C SER A 95 19.94 45.48 34.30
N ARG A 96 18.89 46.32 34.21
CA ARG A 96 19.00 47.77 34.47
C ARG A 96 18.69 48.16 35.92
N THR A 97 17.92 47.35 36.65
CA THR A 97 17.43 47.71 38.00
C THR A 97 17.83 46.73 39.09
N GLY A 98 18.37 45.56 38.73
CA GLY A 98 18.73 44.49 39.67
C GLY A 98 17.52 43.90 40.42
N LYS A 99 16.29 44.24 40.01
CA LYS A 99 15.07 43.71 40.64
C LYS A 99 14.70 42.39 40.01
N GLY A 100 14.29 41.42 40.82
CA GLY A 100 13.80 40.13 40.34
C GLY A 100 12.60 40.28 39.39
N ILE A 101 12.45 39.34 38.45
CA ILE A 101 11.33 39.33 37.51
C ILE A 101 10.03 38.98 38.27
N PRO A 102 8.96 39.80 38.16
CA PRO A 102 7.67 39.52 38.77
C PRO A 102 7.06 38.22 38.25
N GLY A 103 6.53 37.40 39.16
CA GLY A 103 5.90 36.12 38.80
C GLY A 103 4.77 36.21 37.79
N ARG A 104 4.02 37.33 37.77
CA ARG A 104 2.95 37.59 36.78
C ARG A 104 3.50 37.58 35.35
N ILE A 105 4.64 38.23 35.13
CA ILE A 105 5.29 38.32 33.82
C ILE A 105 5.80 36.95 33.38
N ILE A 106 6.36 36.17 34.31
CA ILE A 106 6.80 34.79 34.02
C ILE A 106 5.61 33.95 33.53
N THR A 107 4.47 34.02 34.22
CA THR A 107 3.25 33.29 33.81
C THR A 107 2.71 33.75 32.46
N GLU A 108 2.73 35.05 32.17
CA GLU A 108 2.32 35.58 30.85
C GLU A 108 3.23 35.06 29.73
N ILE A 109 4.55 35.03 29.95
CA ILE A 109 5.51 34.49 28.97
C ILE A 109 5.29 32.99 28.77
N GLU A 110 5.13 32.21 29.85
CA GLU A 110 4.87 30.77 29.75
C GLU A 110 3.58 30.47 28.98
N LYS A 111 2.53 31.28 29.19
CA LYS A 111 1.29 31.17 28.44
C LYS A 111 1.50 31.46 26.95
N PHE A 112 2.19 32.56 26.64
CA PHE A 112 2.51 32.94 25.27
C PHE A 112 3.35 31.88 24.54
N GLU A 113 4.38 31.33 25.20
CA GLU A 113 5.19 30.24 24.65
C GLU A 113 4.33 29.00 24.37
N GLY A 114 3.43 28.64 25.28
CA GLY A 114 2.52 27.50 25.09
C GLY A 114 1.54 27.69 23.94
N GLU A 115 0.98 28.89 23.76
CA GLU A 115 0.14 29.23 22.62
C GLU A 115 0.90 29.13 21.30
N LYS A 116 2.16 29.62 21.26
CA LYS A 116 3.03 29.50 20.09
C LYS A 116 3.43 28.07 19.76
N GLU A 117 3.67 27.25 20.78
CA GLU A 117 3.98 25.83 20.58
C GLU A 117 2.77 25.08 19.99
N ALA A 118 1.54 25.41 20.42
CA ALA A 118 0.32 24.87 19.84
C ALA A 118 0.12 25.29 18.37
N GLU A 119 0.36 26.56 18.04
CA GLU A 119 0.29 27.08 16.66
C GLU A 119 1.27 26.34 15.74
N VAL A 120 2.52 26.12 16.20
CA VAL A 120 3.52 25.37 15.45
C VAL A 120 3.08 23.93 15.19
N GLU A 121 2.50 23.25 16.19
CA GLU A 121 2.03 21.87 16.03
C GLU A 121 0.85 21.78 15.04
N GLU A 122 -0.06 22.75 15.06
CA GLU A 122 -1.18 22.84 14.11
C GLU A 122 -0.67 23.01 12.66
N VAL A 123 0.24 23.95 12.44
CA VAL A 123 0.84 24.20 11.11
C VAL A 123 1.60 22.96 10.64
N ARG A 124 2.32 22.29 11.54
CA ARG A 124 3.04 21.05 11.23
C ARG A 124 2.09 19.92 10.83
N GLY A 125 0.99 19.73 11.56
CA GLY A 125 -0.06 18.77 11.22
C GLY A 125 -0.66 19.03 9.83
N SER A 126 -0.96 20.29 9.54
CA SER A 126 -1.44 20.73 8.23
C SER A 126 -0.41 20.47 7.12
N ASN A 127 0.87 20.75 7.36
CA ASN A 127 1.95 20.50 6.41
C ASN A 127 2.09 19.01 6.06
N ILE A 128 2.02 18.14 7.07
CA ILE A 128 2.07 16.68 6.87
C ILE A 128 0.88 16.21 6.04
N SER A 129 -0.33 16.68 6.36
CA SER A 129 -1.55 16.35 5.62
C SER A 129 -1.45 16.77 4.15
N LEU A 130 -0.99 17.99 3.89
CA LEU A 130 -0.82 18.52 2.53
C LEU A 130 0.24 17.74 1.75
N LYS A 131 1.39 17.42 2.35
CA LYS A 131 2.42 16.59 1.71
C LYS A 131 1.90 15.21 1.35
N ASN A 132 1.15 14.57 2.24
CA ASN A 132 0.53 13.28 1.96
C ASN A 132 -0.48 13.35 0.82
N ARG A 133 -1.26 14.44 0.76
CA ARG A 133 -2.20 14.67 -0.35
C ARG A 133 -1.46 14.90 -1.67
N LEU A 134 -0.40 15.69 -1.65
CA LEU A 134 0.45 15.94 -2.81
C LEU A 134 1.02 14.63 -3.36
N ALA A 135 1.66 13.82 -2.51
CA ALA A 135 2.23 12.53 -2.92
C ALA A 135 1.18 11.58 -3.52
N LYS A 136 -0.06 11.57 -2.98
CA LYS A 136 -1.18 10.79 -3.56
C LYS A 136 -1.58 11.31 -4.94
N LEU A 137 -1.68 12.64 -5.10
CA LEU A 137 -2.02 13.26 -6.38
C LEU A 137 -0.95 12.98 -7.44
N GLU A 138 0.32 13.13 -7.09
CA GLU A 138 1.45 12.81 -7.97
C GLU A 138 1.45 11.34 -8.40
N LEU A 139 1.19 10.41 -7.46
CA LEU A 139 1.06 9.00 -7.79
C LEU A 139 -0.12 8.73 -8.75
N MET A 140 -1.25 9.39 -8.54
CA MET A 140 -2.40 9.27 -9.44
C MET A 140 -2.11 9.85 -10.82
N LEU A 141 -1.36 10.95 -10.90
CA LEU A 141 -0.93 11.54 -12.16
C LEU A 141 -0.04 10.56 -12.95
N ARG A 142 1.01 10.02 -12.31
CA ARG A 142 1.91 9.05 -12.95
C ARG A 142 1.16 7.83 -13.49
N LYS A 143 0.20 7.29 -12.74
CA LYS A 143 -0.63 6.17 -13.19
C LYS A 143 -1.48 6.50 -14.41
N LYS A 144 -1.96 7.74 -14.53
CA LYS A 144 -2.70 8.19 -15.71
C LYS A 144 -1.77 8.32 -16.92
N ASP A 145 -0.58 8.86 -16.73
CA ASP A 145 0.43 8.99 -17.79
C ASP A 145 0.85 7.60 -18.30
N GLU A 146 1.15 6.65 -17.40
CA GLU A 146 1.45 5.24 -17.75
C GLU A 146 0.27 4.57 -18.48
N LEU A 147 -0.97 4.81 -18.05
CA LEU A 147 -2.15 4.25 -18.72
C LEU A 147 -2.33 4.82 -20.14
N ALA A 148 -2.12 6.12 -20.31
CA ALA A 148 -2.21 6.77 -21.62
C ALA A 148 -1.14 6.23 -22.57
N GLU A 149 0.10 6.05 -22.10
CA GLU A 149 1.18 5.46 -22.88
C GLU A 149 0.85 4.02 -23.31
N ASN A 150 0.38 3.19 -22.38
CA ASN A 150 -0.02 1.81 -22.69
C ASN A 150 -1.21 1.75 -23.66
N LEU A 151 -2.16 2.69 -23.57
CA LEU A 151 -3.27 2.78 -24.52
C LEU A 151 -2.77 3.10 -25.93
N HIS A 152 -1.84 4.06 -26.06
CA HIS A 152 -1.24 4.40 -27.36
C HIS A 152 -0.49 3.22 -28.00
N VAL A 153 0.17 2.37 -27.19
CA VAL A 153 0.82 1.14 -27.69
C VAL A 153 -0.21 0.16 -28.24
N ILE A 154 -1.32 -0.06 -27.51
CA ILE A 154 -2.39 -0.98 -27.94
C ILE A 154 -3.01 -0.50 -29.26
N ASP A 155 -3.36 0.80 -29.35
CA ASP A 155 -3.95 1.38 -30.56
C ASP A 155 -3.02 1.23 -31.77
N PHE A 156 -1.70 1.44 -31.57
CA PHE A 156 -0.70 1.26 -32.62
C PHE A 156 -0.58 -0.20 -33.07
N GLU A 157 -0.55 -1.15 -32.14
CA GLU A 157 -0.54 -2.58 -32.47
C GLU A 157 -1.80 -3.00 -33.22
N GLN A 158 -2.98 -2.47 -32.84
CA GLN A 158 -4.22 -2.75 -33.54
C GLN A 158 -4.20 -2.24 -34.99
N LEU A 159 -3.74 -1.01 -35.23
CA LEU A 159 -3.58 -0.46 -36.58
C LEU A 159 -2.62 -1.29 -37.45
N LYS A 160 -1.60 -1.88 -36.83
CA LYS A 160 -0.66 -2.77 -37.52
C LYS A 160 -1.32 -4.08 -37.93
N ILE A 161 -2.11 -4.68 -37.04
CA ILE A 161 -2.89 -5.89 -37.34
C ILE A 161 -3.88 -5.61 -38.47
N GLU A 162 -4.62 -4.50 -38.40
CA GLU A 162 -5.59 -4.12 -39.42
C GLU A 162 -4.92 -3.92 -40.79
N ASN A 163 -3.77 -3.23 -40.85
CA ASN A 163 -3.00 -3.10 -42.09
C ASN A 163 -2.51 -4.45 -42.63
N GLN A 164 -2.02 -5.34 -41.77
CA GLN A 164 -1.60 -6.68 -42.18
C GLN A 164 -2.78 -7.47 -42.76
N THR A 165 -3.93 -7.47 -42.08
CA THR A 165 -5.14 -8.15 -42.53
C THR A 165 -5.67 -7.57 -43.85
N LEU A 166 -5.58 -6.25 -44.06
CA LEU A 166 -5.97 -5.60 -45.32
C LEU A 166 -5.02 -5.98 -46.46
N ASN A 167 -3.71 -6.01 -46.22
CA ASN A 167 -2.73 -6.42 -47.22
C ASN A 167 -2.91 -7.88 -47.63
N GLU A 168 -3.12 -8.79 -46.66
CA GLU A 168 -3.43 -10.19 -46.94
C GLU A 168 -4.69 -10.33 -47.82
N LYS A 169 -5.75 -9.55 -47.54
CA LYS A 169 -6.95 -9.53 -48.38
C LYS A 169 -6.67 -9.03 -49.79
N ILE A 170 -5.81 -8.03 -49.95
CA ILE A 170 -5.41 -7.50 -51.27
C ILE A 170 -4.61 -8.55 -52.04
N GLU A 171 -3.64 -9.22 -51.41
CA GLU A 171 -2.86 -10.29 -52.04
C GLU A 171 -3.75 -11.42 -52.53
N VAL A 172 -4.67 -11.92 -51.69
CA VAL A 172 -5.63 -12.96 -52.08
C VAL A 172 -6.51 -12.50 -53.26
N LEU A 173 -6.98 -11.25 -53.25
CA LEU A 173 -7.77 -10.70 -54.35
C LEU A 173 -6.96 -10.56 -55.66
N LEU A 174 -5.66 -10.30 -55.56
CA LEU A 174 -4.76 -10.25 -56.72
C LEU A 174 -4.48 -11.65 -57.26
N GLU A 175 -4.28 -12.65 -56.39
CA GLU A 175 -4.10 -14.06 -56.79
C GLU A 175 -5.32 -14.64 -57.48
N ILE A 176 -6.53 -14.29 -57.05
CA ILE A 176 -7.78 -14.77 -57.67
C ILE A 176 -8.04 -14.13 -59.04
N ARG A 177 -7.38 -12.99 -59.33
CA ARG A 177 -7.60 -12.19 -60.54
C ARG A 177 -6.57 -12.47 -61.65
N VAL A 178 -5.61 -13.36 -61.40
CA VAL A 178 -4.63 -13.91 -62.37
C VAL A 178 -5.06 -15.32 -62.77
#